data_AF-A0A0P9GW24-F1
#
_entry.id   AF-A0A0P9GW24-F1
#
_cell.length_a   1.000
_cell.length_b   1.000
_cell.length_c   1.000
_cell.angle_alpha   90.00
_cell.angle_beta   90.00
_cell.angle_gamma   90.00
#
_symmetry.space_group_name_H-M   'P 1'
#
loop_
_entity.id
_entity.type
_entity.pdbx_description
1 polymer ?
#
loop_
_entity_poly.entity_id
_entity_poly.type
_entity_poly.pdbx_seq_one_letter_code
_entity_poly.pdbx_strand_id
1 'polypeptide(L)'
;MTRNSVLSALSGVLAVGAVLASLPVAADAATGGSYIYYNTEIYANGQQISQPKHIATRDWFGGPNGAVTSFLPFYYTDQALADMGIKTTWNGTNGILNLQVPAGTTVNYPTNVTPVAITPNTMAIQINGRAVTFAPRIAYFDAGTNITTSFIPVYYLQKALSYAGITANWNGADWTMVSQSQTSNGTGGATKLQAALDFAQALGIKTAPSGQNPYSDVSSADSSVISKLSSDFHYAVPDSFGETIDTGSSLFQPDSSSKFGANDPITTQQIDYAYMVYSGIKPSQMQNLPGGATGMANLIGLNKGLPSSGVLSSADLQTMTKNLETLQKGYTDLGSGKYQLVYCPTPEIASGFNGGISQSKWQSDVSQIVKEYDASTVTVGNGVVITSIPGLNDAGYNTTSGNFPVIDGNGGASITSSEYSLDGGKLWQTAQSAYGYSSLDPANGGTSNPPSEVLLRNSQGSSVEYGYLFNGSWYTFASEIATGTATGGLLIQ
;
A
#
# COMPACT_ATOMS: atom_id res chain seq x y z
N MET A 1 41.14 -3.03 40.64
CA MET A 1 40.71 -4.20 39.85
C MET A 1 40.57 -3.78 38.41
N THR A 2 41.60 -4.10 37.63
CA THR A 2 41.73 -3.88 36.19
C THR A 2 40.81 -4.85 35.45
N ARG A 3 39.93 -4.33 34.58
CA ARG A 3 39.20 -5.13 33.60
C ARG A 3 39.75 -4.84 32.22
N ASN A 4 40.29 -5.89 31.61
CA ASN A 4 40.94 -5.91 30.31
C ASN A 4 39.93 -5.64 29.19
N SER A 5 40.34 -4.77 28.27
CA SER A 5 39.73 -4.53 26.97
C SER A 5 40.03 -5.69 26.03
N VAL A 6 39.03 -6.19 25.31
CA VAL A 6 39.24 -7.04 24.13
C VAL A 6 38.87 -6.22 22.89
N LEU A 7 39.91 -5.77 22.21
CA LEU A 7 39.89 -5.25 20.85
C LEU A 7 39.72 -6.45 19.90
N SER A 8 38.64 -6.48 19.13
CA SER A 8 38.54 -7.35 17.95
C SER A 8 38.57 -6.47 16.72
N ALA A 9 39.78 -6.26 16.20
CA ALA A 9 40.00 -5.68 14.89
C ALA A 9 39.71 -6.75 13.82
N LEU A 10 38.69 -6.52 12.99
CA LEU A 10 38.51 -7.28 11.76
C LEU A 10 38.96 -6.40 10.59
N SER A 11 40.22 -6.58 10.19
CA SER A 11 40.77 -6.07 8.95
C SER A 11 40.36 -7.01 7.81
N GLY A 12 39.56 -6.50 6.86
CA GLY A 12 39.29 -7.15 5.58
C GLY A 12 39.48 -6.11 4.47
N VAL A 13 40.60 -6.20 3.78
CA VAL A 13 41.06 -5.28 2.74
C VAL A 13 41.10 -6.03 1.40
N LEU A 14 40.59 -5.37 0.34
CA LEU A 14 40.78 -5.59 -1.11
C LEU A 14 40.13 -6.87 -1.71
N ALA A 15 39.49 -6.83 -2.89
CA ALA A 15 39.86 -6.08 -4.08
C ALA A 15 38.64 -5.56 -4.89
N VAL A 16 38.60 -4.24 -5.13
CA VAL A 16 37.80 -3.65 -6.21
C VAL A 16 38.62 -3.80 -7.48
N GLY A 17 38.29 -4.80 -8.30
CA GLY A 17 38.83 -4.94 -9.64
C GLY A 17 38.26 -3.83 -10.53
N ALA A 18 39.01 -2.74 -10.68
CA ALA A 18 38.73 -1.73 -11.69
C ALA A 18 38.97 -2.34 -13.09
N VAL A 19 37.91 -2.80 -13.73
CA VAL A 19 37.92 -3.04 -15.18
C VAL A 19 37.83 -1.68 -15.86
N LEU A 20 38.99 -1.06 -16.11
CA LEU A 20 39.12 0.01 -17.09
C LEU A 20 38.92 -0.60 -18.48
N ALA A 21 37.67 -0.73 -18.91
CA ALA A 21 37.36 -0.91 -20.31
C ALA A 21 37.70 0.41 -21.02
N SER A 22 38.70 0.38 -21.89
CA SER A 22 39.01 1.46 -22.82
C SER A 22 37.80 1.72 -23.73
N LEU A 23 37.03 2.75 -23.42
CA LEU A 23 35.96 3.23 -24.29
C LEU A 23 36.60 3.93 -25.50
N PRO A 24 36.33 3.51 -26.75
CA PRO A 24 36.69 4.33 -27.90
C PRO A 24 35.83 5.60 -27.89
N VAL A 25 36.48 6.73 -27.63
CA VAL A 25 35.90 8.07 -27.78
C VAL A 25 36.10 8.52 -29.23
N ALA A 26 34.99 8.73 -29.94
CA ALA A 26 34.79 9.83 -30.87
C ALA A 26 33.30 9.85 -31.24
N ALA A 27 32.50 10.49 -30.39
CA ALA A 27 31.20 10.99 -30.81
C ALA A 27 31.40 12.44 -31.24
N ASP A 28 31.19 12.75 -32.52
CA ASP A 28 31.15 14.13 -33.01
C ASP A 28 30.12 14.90 -32.17
N ALA A 29 30.60 15.89 -31.40
CA ALA A 29 29.75 16.78 -30.64
C ALA A 29 28.95 17.64 -31.62
N ALA A 30 27.62 17.65 -31.48
CA ALA A 30 26.77 18.50 -32.30
C ALA A 30 27.13 19.98 -32.10
N THR A 31 27.69 20.59 -33.13
CA THR A 31 27.94 22.03 -33.21
C THR A 31 26.62 22.80 -33.24
N GLY A 32 26.28 23.55 -32.19
CA GLY A 32 25.43 24.73 -32.35
C GLY A 32 24.57 25.24 -31.19
N GLY A 33 24.38 24.53 -30.07
CA GLY A 33 23.51 25.02 -29.00
C GLY A 33 23.86 24.52 -27.61
N SER A 34 23.79 25.40 -26.61
CA SER A 34 23.79 24.98 -25.21
C SER A 34 22.42 24.40 -24.87
N TYR A 35 22.38 23.22 -24.27
CA TYR A 35 21.12 22.65 -23.76
C TYR A 35 20.80 23.18 -22.36
N ILE A 36 19.51 23.27 -22.03
CA ILE A 36 19.03 23.51 -20.67
C ILE A 36 18.84 22.16 -19.98
N TYR A 37 19.34 22.06 -18.75
CA TYR A 37 19.21 20.87 -17.92
C TYR A 37 18.04 21.00 -16.94
N TYR A 38 17.29 19.92 -16.79
CA TYR A 38 16.18 19.78 -15.84
C TYR A 38 16.48 18.64 -14.88
N ASN A 39 16.13 18.79 -13.61
CA ASN A 39 16.30 17.71 -12.63
C ASN A 39 15.32 16.57 -12.95
N THR A 40 15.77 15.33 -12.75
CA THR A 40 14.95 14.14 -12.91
C THR A 40 15.25 13.14 -11.83
N GLU A 41 14.22 12.44 -11.38
CA GLU A 41 14.35 11.26 -10.55
C GLU A 41 14.05 10.01 -11.37
N ILE A 42 14.90 8.99 -11.26
CA ILE A 42 14.68 7.69 -11.90
C ILE A 42 14.32 6.67 -10.84
N TYR A 43 13.20 6.00 -11.03
CA TYR A 43 12.71 4.93 -10.17
C TYR A 43 12.62 3.61 -10.94
N ALA A 44 13.08 2.53 -10.33
CA ALA A 44 12.89 1.17 -10.81
C ALA A 44 12.21 0.35 -9.70
N ASN A 45 11.12 -0.33 -10.03
CA ASN A 45 10.34 -1.15 -9.10
C ASN A 45 9.96 -0.44 -7.78
N GLY A 46 9.69 0.88 -7.87
CA GLY A 46 9.34 1.72 -6.71
C GLY A 46 10.54 2.25 -5.91
N GLN A 47 11.76 1.81 -6.19
CA GLN A 47 12.99 2.32 -5.56
C GLN A 47 13.60 3.45 -6.40
N GLN A 48 14.00 4.54 -5.74
CA GLN A 48 14.76 5.61 -6.38
C GLN A 48 16.19 5.14 -6.67
N ILE A 49 16.59 5.16 -7.94
CA ILE A 49 17.91 4.68 -8.39
C ILE A 49 18.90 5.84 -8.50
N SER A 50 18.46 6.97 -9.06
CA SER A 50 19.33 8.12 -9.27
C SER A 50 18.55 9.42 -9.47
N GLN A 51 19.25 10.55 -9.39
CA GLN A 51 18.71 11.90 -9.62
C GLN A 51 19.52 12.66 -10.69
N PRO A 52 19.55 12.20 -11.96
CA PRO A 52 20.31 12.87 -13.01
C PRO A 52 19.65 14.18 -13.46
N LYS A 53 20.33 14.88 -14.36
CA LYS A 53 19.70 15.94 -15.15
C LYS A 53 19.41 15.46 -16.57
N HIS A 54 18.22 15.74 -17.06
CA HIS A 54 17.83 15.47 -18.44
C HIS A 54 17.90 16.75 -19.30
N ILE A 55 17.95 16.58 -20.61
CA ILE A 55 17.75 17.66 -21.59
C ILE A 55 16.42 17.45 -22.31
N ALA A 56 15.67 18.52 -22.57
CA ALA A 56 14.45 18.47 -23.35
C ALA A 56 14.67 19.19 -24.69
N THR A 57 14.49 18.49 -25.81
CA THR A 57 14.64 19.08 -27.14
C THR A 57 13.73 18.37 -28.14
N ARG A 58 13.61 18.98 -29.31
CA ARG A 58 12.75 18.55 -30.39
C ARG A 58 13.23 17.23 -30.99
N ASP A 59 12.33 16.28 -31.13
CA ASP A 59 12.58 15.03 -31.83
C ASP A 59 12.58 15.25 -33.35
N TRP A 60 13.76 15.22 -33.97
CA TRP A 60 13.91 15.43 -35.41
C TRP A 60 13.37 14.28 -36.28
N PHE A 61 13.04 13.10 -35.72
CA PHE A 61 12.41 12.03 -36.50
C PHE A 61 10.98 12.40 -36.90
N GLY A 62 10.32 13.28 -36.14
CA GLY A 62 9.05 13.88 -36.51
C GLY A 62 9.17 15.03 -37.52
N GLY A 63 10.35 15.28 -38.08
CA GLY A 63 10.60 16.35 -39.04
C GLY A 63 10.33 17.74 -38.48
N PRO A 64 9.89 18.72 -39.30
CA PRO A 64 9.60 20.09 -38.86
C PRO A 64 8.44 20.25 -37.89
N ASN A 65 7.70 19.18 -37.56
CA ASN A 65 6.64 19.17 -36.52
C ASN A 65 6.86 18.16 -35.38
N GLY A 66 8.02 17.49 -35.31
CA GLY A 66 8.35 16.60 -34.20
C GLY A 66 8.19 17.25 -32.83
N ALA A 67 7.65 16.46 -31.89
CA ALA A 67 7.38 16.86 -30.51
C ALA A 67 8.67 17.05 -29.70
N VAL A 68 8.59 17.76 -28.58
CA VAL A 68 9.67 17.81 -27.61
C VAL A 68 9.73 16.48 -26.87
N THR A 69 10.93 15.91 -26.75
CA THR A 69 11.17 14.71 -25.94
C THR A 69 12.31 14.97 -24.97
N SER A 70 12.26 14.28 -23.83
CA SER A 70 13.31 14.31 -22.82
C SER A 70 14.35 13.26 -23.14
N PHE A 71 15.62 13.60 -22.98
CA PHE A 71 16.75 12.70 -23.15
C PHE A 71 17.52 12.58 -21.84
N LEU A 72 17.82 11.35 -21.45
CA LEU A 72 18.58 11.02 -20.24
C LEU A 72 20.00 10.55 -20.60
N PRO A 73 21.01 10.87 -19.79
CA PRO A 73 22.35 10.36 -20.01
C PRO A 73 22.39 8.84 -19.82
N PHE A 74 23.03 8.12 -20.76
CA PHE A 74 23.02 6.65 -20.82
C PHE A 74 23.44 5.99 -19.51
N TYR A 75 24.45 6.51 -18.82
CA TYR A 75 24.97 5.96 -17.57
C TYR A 75 23.88 5.73 -16.51
N TYR A 76 22.97 6.69 -16.35
CA TYR A 76 21.89 6.59 -15.37
C TYR A 76 20.77 5.65 -15.85
N THR A 77 20.53 5.60 -17.16
CA THR A 77 19.60 4.61 -17.72
C THR A 77 20.12 3.18 -17.60
N ASP A 78 21.43 2.96 -17.77
CA ASP A 78 22.07 1.66 -17.57
C ASP A 78 21.93 1.20 -16.12
N GLN A 79 22.23 2.08 -15.17
CA GLN A 79 22.09 1.76 -13.74
C GLN A 79 20.65 1.35 -13.37
N ALA A 80 19.64 2.07 -13.86
CA ALA A 80 18.25 1.75 -13.57
C ALA A 80 17.76 0.48 -14.28
N LEU A 81 18.26 0.20 -15.49
CA LEU A 81 17.94 -1.03 -16.21
C LEU A 81 18.63 -2.26 -15.58
N ALA A 82 19.84 -2.08 -15.05
CA ALA A 82 20.54 -3.12 -14.30
C ALA A 82 19.79 -3.55 -13.04
N ASP A 83 19.13 -2.62 -12.34
CA ASP A 83 18.27 -2.90 -11.19
C ASP A 83 17.06 -3.79 -11.56
N MET A 84 16.63 -3.73 -12.82
CA MET A 84 15.59 -4.59 -13.39
C MET A 84 16.12 -5.91 -13.96
N GLY A 85 17.40 -6.23 -13.72
CA GLY A 85 18.07 -7.40 -14.29
C GLY A 85 18.32 -7.31 -15.81
N ILE A 86 18.14 -6.14 -16.42
CA ILE A 86 18.46 -5.91 -17.83
C ILE A 86 19.91 -5.47 -17.93
N LYS A 87 20.73 -6.27 -18.61
CA LYS A 87 22.09 -5.86 -18.93
C LYS A 87 22.07 -5.00 -20.20
N THR A 88 22.60 -3.79 -20.13
CA THR A 88 22.72 -2.96 -21.33
C THR A 88 24.13 -3.02 -21.90
N THR A 89 24.23 -2.79 -23.22
CA THR A 89 25.51 -2.61 -23.91
C THR A 89 25.36 -1.45 -24.87
N TRP A 90 26.32 -0.52 -24.83
CA TRP A 90 26.37 0.64 -25.71
C TRP A 90 27.57 0.57 -26.66
N ASN A 91 27.30 0.54 -27.95
CA ASN A 91 28.30 0.68 -29.00
C ASN A 91 28.18 2.06 -29.65
N GLY A 92 28.95 3.03 -29.15
CA GLY A 92 28.93 4.41 -29.63
C GLY A 92 29.35 4.58 -31.09
N THR A 93 30.25 3.73 -31.58
CA THR A 93 30.73 3.75 -32.98
C THR A 93 29.62 3.36 -33.95
N ASN A 94 28.88 2.29 -33.63
CA ASN A 94 27.82 1.77 -34.49
C ASN A 94 26.42 2.28 -34.10
N GLY A 95 26.30 3.15 -33.09
CA GLY A 95 25.04 3.66 -32.57
C GLY A 95 24.07 2.56 -32.14
N ILE A 96 24.55 1.51 -31.47
CA ILE A 96 23.72 0.39 -31.04
C ILE A 96 23.61 0.38 -29.52
N LEU A 97 22.39 0.56 -29.00
CA LEU A 97 22.03 0.24 -27.63
C LEU A 97 21.32 -1.12 -27.62
N ASN A 98 21.94 -2.13 -27.01
CA ASN A 98 21.33 -3.44 -26.89
C ASN A 98 20.96 -3.73 -25.43
N LEU A 99 19.68 -4.06 -25.23
CA LEU A 99 19.07 -4.43 -23.96
C LEU A 99 18.99 -5.96 -23.89
N GLN A 100 19.80 -6.57 -23.04
CA GLN A 100 19.76 -8.00 -22.79
C GLN A 100 18.85 -8.27 -21.60
N VAL A 101 17.62 -8.69 -21.89
CA VAL A 101 16.62 -9.02 -20.87
C VAL A 101 16.88 -10.40 -20.27
N PRO A 102 16.43 -10.69 -19.04
CA PRO A 102 16.59 -12.00 -18.41
C PRO A 102 16.15 -13.18 -19.29
N ALA A 103 16.81 -14.33 -19.11
CA ALA A 103 16.39 -15.56 -19.77
C ALA A 103 14.97 -15.94 -19.32
N GLY A 104 14.09 -16.23 -20.28
CA GLY A 104 12.65 -16.45 -20.00
C GLY A 104 11.78 -15.21 -20.20
N THR A 105 12.33 -14.05 -20.54
CA THR A 105 11.53 -12.89 -20.97
C THR A 105 10.89 -13.15 -22.33
N THR A 106 9.56 -13.24 -22.34
CA THR A 106 8.78 -13.16 -23.59
C THR A 106 8.87 -11.74 -24.11
N VAL A 107 9.53 -11.59 -25.26
CA VAL A 107 9.66 -10.30 -25.95
C VAL A 107 8.67 -10.25 -27.11
N ASN A 108 7.73 -9.32 -27.06
CA ASN A 108 6.74 -9.06 -28.10
C ASN A 108 7.34 -8.21 -29.21
N TYR A 109 8.22 -8.80 -30.02
CA TYR A 109 8.89 -8.06 -31.09
C TYR A 109 7.90 -7.41 -32.06
N PRO A 110 8.09 -6.14 -32.43
CA PRO A 110 7.28 -5.52 -33.48
C PRO A 110 7.47 -6.26 -34.81
N THR A 111 6.39 -6.39 -35.57
CA THR A 111 6.39 -7.08 -36.87
C THR A 111 7.17 -6.32 -37.94
N ASN A 112 7.11 -4.98 -37.89
CA ASN A 112 7.78 -4.10 -38.83
C ASN A 112 8.59 -3.04 -38.07
N VAL A 113 9.90 -3.06 -38.26
CA VAL A 113 10.79 -1.97 -37.82
C VAL A 113 11.40 -1.36 -39.07
N THR A 114 10.98 -0.15 -39.42
CA THR A 114 11.54 0.57 -40.56
C THR A 114 13.01 0.93 -40.25
N PRO A 115 13.99 0.42 -41.01
CA PRO A 115 15.38 0.73 -40.77
C PRO A 115 15.67 2.22 -40.96
N VAL A 116 16.44 2.79 -40.05
CA VAL A 116 17.01 4.14 -40.20
C VAL A 116 18.52 4.01 -40.30
N ALA A 117 19.15 4.75 -41.21
CA ALA A 117 20.60 4.76 -41.32
C ALA A 117 21.24 5.21 -40.00
N ILE A 118 22.22 4.45 -39.51
CA ILE A 118 22.97 4.82 -38.31
C ILE A 118 24.01 5.88 -38.68
N THR A 119 23.97 6.99 -37.95
CA THR A 119 24.81 8.18 -38.11
C THR A 119 25.25 8.64 -36.71
N PRO A 120 26.09 9.67 -36.57
CA PRO A 120 26.42 10.23 -35.26
C PRO A 120 25.20 10.69 -34.43
N ASN A 121 24.05 10.85 -35.07
CA ASN A 121 22.83 11.45 -34.57
C ASN A 121 21.66 10.46 -34.48
N THR A 122 21.87 9.20 -34.85
CA THR A 122 20.85 8.16 -34.84
C THR A 122 21.37 6.90 -34.19
N MET A 123 20.47 6.14 -33.57
CA MET A 123 20.81 4.88 -32.92
C MET A 123 19.74 3.81 -33.16
N ALA A 124 20.14 2.55 -33.10
CA ALA A 124 19.24 1.41 -32.99
C ALA A 124 19.10 1.01 -31.52
N ILE A 125 17.87 0.78 -31.06
CA ILE A 125 17.59 0.13 -29.78
C ILE A 125 17.21 -1.31 -30.08
N GLN A 126 17.96 -2.24 -29.51
CA GLN A 126 17.81 -3.67 -29.68
C GLN A 126 17.41 -4.34 -28.38
N ILE A 127 16.65 -5.43 -28.48
CA ILE A 127 16.43 -6.36 -27.37
C ILE A 127 17.00 -7.71 -27.79
N ASN A 128 17.88 -8.28 -26.98
CA ASN A 128 18.57 -9.55 -27.25
C ASN A 128 19.18 -9.62 -28.67
N GLY A 129 19.79 -8.52 -29.13
CA GLY A 129 20.45 -8.41 -30.44
C GLY A 129 19.51 -8.14 -31.62
N ARG A 130 18.19 -8.04 -31.42
CA ARG A 130 17.21 -7.73 -32.48
C ARG A 130 16.69 -6.29 -32.32
N ALA A 131 16.80 -5.51 -33.39
CA ALA A 131 16.27 -4.14 -33.41
C ALA A 131 14.76 -4.12 -33.20
N VAL A 132 14.31 -3.28 -32.26
CA VAL A 132 12.89 -3.06 -31.95
C VAL A 132 12.47 -1.63 -32.27
N THR A 133 13.39 -0.67 -32.25
CA THR A 133 13.14 0.69 -32.71
C THR A 133 14.44 1.40 -33.07
N PHE A 134 14.32 2.53 -33.76
CA PHE A 134 15.41 3.47 -34.03
C PHE A 134 15.07 4.80 -33.37
N ALA A 135 16.07 5.51 -32.89
CA ALA A 135 15.89 6.72 -32.11
C ALA A 135 16.91 7.81 -32.47
N PRO A 136 16.58 9.09 -32.21
CA PRO A 136 17.58 10.16 -32.20
C PRO A 136 18.62 9.92 -31.10
N ARG A 137 19.85 10.37 -31.32
CA ARG A 137 20.94 10.32 -30.35
C ARG A 137 21.57 11.70 -30.22
N ILE A 138 21.89 12.11 -29.00
CA ILE A 138 22.65 13.33 -28.73
C ILE A 138 23.91 12.95 -27.95
N ALA A 139 25.09 13.38 -28.43
CA ALA A 139 26.32 13.30 -27.65
C ALA A 139 26.59 14.67 -27.02
N TYR A 140 26.56 14.75 -25.69
CA TYR A 140 26.72 16.01 -24.97
C TYR A 140 27.31 15.79 -23.57
N PHE A 141 27.74 16.86 -22.92
CA PHE A 141 28.22 16.79 -21.53
C PHE A 141 27.08 16.36 -20.61
N ASP A 142 27.34 15.47 -19.66
CA ASP A 142 26.46 15.25 -18.53
C ASP A 142 26.73 16.29 -17.44
N ALA A 143 25.68 16.94 -16.93
CA ALA A 143 25.81 17.97 -15.90
C ALA A 143 26.28 17.40 -14.54
N GLY A 144 26.07 16.11 -14.28
CA GLY A 144 26.53 15.46 -13.06
C GLY A 144 28.04 15.20 -13.05
N THR A 145 28.59 14.79 -14.20
CA THR A 145 29.99 14.34 -14.31
C THR A 145 30.91 15.25 -15.11
N ASN A 146 30.37 16.19 -15.91
CA ASN A 146 31.08 16.97 -16.92
C ASN A 146 31.82 16.12 -17.97
N ILE A 147 31.41 14.87 -18.17
CA ILE A 147 31.94 13.96 -19.18
C ILE A 147 30.94 13.87 -20.34
N THR A 148 31.44 13.89 -21.58
CA THR A 148 30.60 13.66 -22.75
C THR A 148 30.01 12.25 -22.72
N THR A 149 28.69 12.15 -22.80
CA THR A 149 27.95 10.89 -22.83
C THR A 149 26.86 10.92 -23.89
N SER A 150 26.31 9.75 -24.20
CA SER A 150 25.15 9.64 -25.10
C SER A 150 23.86 9.84 -24.31
N PHE A 151 23.05 10.78 -24.77
CA PHE A 151 21.72 11.08 -24.27
C PHE A 151 20.69 10.30 -25.10
N ILE A 152 19.90 9.49 -24.41
CA ILE A 152 18.91 8.58 -25.00
C ILE A 152 17.51 9.16 -24.75
N PRO A 153 16.66 9.26 -25.78
CA PRO A 153 15.31 9.80 -25.63
C PRO A 153 14.40 8.83 -24.84
N VAL A 154 13.78 9.33 -23.78
CA VAL A 154 12.93 8.57 -22.86
C VAL A 154 11.78 7.89 -23.59
N TYR A 155 11.14 8.58 -24.54
CA TYR A 155 10.02 8.04 -25.32
C TYR A 155 10.36 6.73 -26.04
N TYR A 156 11.51 6.68 -26.72
CA TYR A 156 11.92 5.49 -27.47
C TYR A 156 12.36 4.36 -26.56
N LEU A 157 12.94 4.70 -25.40
CA LEU A 157 13.31 3.72 -24.39
C LEU A 157 12.06 3.10 -23.74
N GLN A 158 11.05 3.90 -23.38
CA GLN A 158 9.74 3.39 -22.92
C GLN A 158 9.11 2.46 -23.96
N LYS A 159 9.12 2.85 -25.23
CA LYS A 159 8.60 2.02 -26.33
C LYS A 159 9.36 0.69 -26.43
N ALA A 160 10.69 0.72 -26.39
CA ALA A 160 11.50 -0.50 -26.42
C ALA A 160 11.18 -1.41 -25.22
N LEU A 161 11.17 -0.86 -24.00
CA LEU A 161 10.88 -1.59 -22.77
C LEU A 161 9.48 -2.23 -22.77
N SER A 162 8.48 -1.59 -23.38
CA SER A 162 7.14 -2.17 -23.50
C SER A 162 7.11 -3.50 -24.27
N TYR A 163 8.03 -3.69 -25.22
CA TYR A 163 8.15 -4.98 -25.92
C TYR A 163 8.68 -6.10 -25.01
N ALA A 164 9.33 -5.77 -23.89
CA ALA A 164 9.80 -6.71 -22.89
C ALA A 164 8.82 -6.85 -21.68
N GLY A 165 7.60 -6.31 -21.79
CA GLY A 165 6.62 -6.34 -20.69
C GLY A 165 6.96 -5.40 -19.53
N ILE A 166 7.85 -4.42 -19.75
CA ILE A 166 8.16 -3.41 -18.74
C ILE A 166 7.27 -2.20 -18.94
N THR A 167 6.53 -1.86 -17.89
CA THR A 167 5.72 -0.63 -17.86
C THR A 167 6.63 0.50 -17.43
N ALA A 168 6.90 1.43 -18.33
CA ALA A 168 7.70 2.62 -18.05
C ALA A 168 6.85 3.88 -18.25
N ASN A 169 6.82 4.78 -17.27
CA ASN A 169 6.06 6.03 -17.29
C ASN A 169 6.99 7.25 -17.17
N TRP A 170 6.66 8.30 -17.90
CA TRP A 170 7.39 9.58 -17.90
C TRP A 170 6.37 10.69 -17.67
N ASN A 171 6.55 11.48 -16.60
CA ASN A 171 5.64 12.57 -16.25
C ASN A 171 6.20 13.97 -16.60
N GLY A 172 7.38 14.04 -17.23
CA GLY A 172 8.09 15.29 -17.53
C GLY A 172 9.20 15.65 -16.53
N ALA A 173 9.17 15.10 -15.32
CA ALA A 173 10.19 15.25 -14.30
C ALA A 173 10.81 13.90 -13.93
N ASP A 174 9.98 12.89 -13.68
CA ASP A 174 10.36 11.58 -13.17
C ASP A 174 10.17 10.50 -14.22
N TRP A 175 11.09 9.54 -14.22
CA TRP A 175 11.01 8.33 -15.01
C TRP A 175 10.83 7.12 -14.10
N THR A 176 9.68 6.48 -14.17
CA THR A 176 9.38 5.29 -13.37
C THR A 176 9.31 4.05 -14.26
N MET A 177 9.88 2.94 -13.79
CA MET A 177 9.84 1.66 -14.46
C MET A 177 9.39 0.57 -13.49
N VAL A 178 8.52 -0.30 -13.97
CA VAL A 178 8.05 -1.47 -13.23
C VAL A 178 8.16 -2.66 -14.17
N SER A 179 8.97 -3.65 -13.82
CA SER A 179 8.94 -4.93 -14.52
C SER A 179 7.63 -5.60 -14.18
N GLN A 180 6.82 -5.98 -15.18
CA GLN A 180 5.86 -7.06 -14.94
C GLN A 180 6.69 -8.25 -14.52
N SER A 181 6.55 -8.70 -13.27
CA SER A 181 7.40 -9.74 -12.74
C SER A 181 7.35 -10.91 -13.69
N GLN A 182 8.47 -11.13 -14.36
CA GLN A 182 8.77 -12.41 -14.94
C GLN A 182 8.44 -13.44 -13.87
N THR A 183 7.57 -14.38 -14.18
CA THR A 183 7.42 -15.63 -13.45
C THR A 183 8.73 -16.41 -13.58
N SER A 184 9.81 -15.87 -13.03
CA SER A 184 11.02 -16.60 -12.78
C SER A 184 10.63 -17.66 -11.77
N ASN A 185 10.62 -18.92 -12.23
CA ASN A 185 10.62 -20.14 -11.42
C ASN A 185 11.85 -20.23 -10.49
N GLY A 186 12.33 -19.10 -9.97
CA GLY A 186 13.52 -18.95 -9.16
C GLY A 186 13.20 -18.05 -7.97
N THR A 187 12.61 -18.68 -6.95
CA THR A 187 12.93 -18.43 -5.55
C THR A 187 12.75 -16.99 -5.03
N GLY A 188 11.56 -16.67 -4.50
CA GLY A 188 11.47 -15.76 -3.35
C GLY A 188 10.19 -14.92 -3.20
N GLY A 189 9.50 -14.62 -4.31
CA GLY A 189 8.25 -13.86 -4.26
C GLY A 189 7.07 -14.74 -3.86
N ALA A 190 6.18 -14.19 -3.03
CA ALA A 190 4.89 -14.80 -2.78
C ALA A 190 4.03 -14.75 -4.05
N THR A 191 3.28 -15.83 -4.30
CA THR A 191 2.33 -15.88 -5.40
C THR A 191 0.96 -15.39 -4.96
N LYS A 192 0.16 -14.91 -5.91
CA LYS A 192 -1.24 -14.53 -5.72
C LYS A 192 -2.08 -15.69 -5.19
N LEU A 193 -1.83 -16.93 -5.63
CA LEU A 193 -2.51 -18.11 -5.08
C LEU A 193 -2.21 -18.28 -3.59
N GLN A 194 -0.93 -18.26 -3.20
CA GLN A 194 -0.55 -18.40 -1.80
C GLN A 194 -1.17 -17.29 -0.94
N ALA A 195 -1.10 -16.06 -1.42
CA ALA A 195 -1.67 -14.91 -0.71
C ALA A 195 -3.18 -15.01 -0.53
N ALA A 196 -3.91 -15.47 -1.56
CA ALA A 196 -5.35 -15.67 -1.48
C ALA A 196 -5.72 -16.79 -0.51
N LEU A 197 -4.96 -17.88 -0.47
CA LEU A 197 -5.15 -18.97 0.49
C LEU A 197 -4.85 -18.52 1.93
N ASP A 198 -3.73 -17.83 2.15
CA ASP A 198 -3.34 -17.29 3.46
C ASP A 198 -4.36 -16.26 3.96
N PHE A 199 -4.87 -15.41 3.06
CA PHE A 199 -5.93 -14.43 3.35
C PHE A 199 -7.23 -15.14 3.77
N ALA A 200 -7.66 -16.16 3.03
CA ALA A 200 -8.85 -16.93 3.37
C ALA A 200 -8.71 -17.65 4.73
N GLN A 201 -7.54 -18.24 4.99
CA GLN A 201 -7.25 -18.88 6.26
C GLN A 201 -7.25 -17.88 7.42
N ALA A 202 -6.56 -16.75 7.27
CA ALA A 202 -6.44 -15.71 8.29
C ALA A 202 -7.80 -15.13 8.69
N LEU A 203 -8.75 -15.08 7.76
CA LEU A 203 -10.10 -14.53 7.96
C LEU A 203 -11.17 -15.60 8.15
N GLY A 204 -10.78 -16.88 8.30
CA GLY A 204 -11.72 -17.99 8.50
C GLY A 204 -12.72 -18.20 7.35
N ILE A 205 -12.39 -17.76 6.13
CA ILE A 205 -13.25 -17.91 4.96
C ILE A 205 -13.35 -19.39 4.59
N LYS A 206 -14.56 -19.95 4.69
CA LYS A 206 -14.83 -21.36 4.39
C LYS A 206 -14.85 -21.61 2.88
N THR A 207 -14.41 -22.80 2.48
CA THR A 207 -14.49 -23.30 1.09
C THR A 207 -15.93 -23.36 0.59
N ALA A 208 -16.17 -23.07 -0.69
CA ALA A 208 -17.46 -23.32 -1.31
C ALA A 208 -17.79 -24.85 -1.34
N PRO A 209 -19.05 -25.27 -1.13
CA PRO A 209 -19.43 -26.69 -1.06
C PRO A 209 -19.12 -27.50 -2.33
N SER A 210 -19.14 -26.85 -3.49
CA SER A 210 -18.72 -27.41 -4.78
C SER A 210 -18.87 -26.34 -5.86
N GLY A 211 -17.79 -26.03 -6.57
CA GLY A 211 -17.80 -25.16 -7.75
C GLY A 211 -16.91 -25.78 -8.82
N GLN A 212 -17.32 -25.73 -10.08
CA GLN A 212 -16.39 -26.03 -11.16
C GLN A 212 -15.25 -25.01 -11.10
N ASN A 213 -14.00 -25.48 -11.06
CA ASN A 213 -12.85 -24.61 -11.15
C ASN A 213 -12.80 -23.98 -12.55
N PRO A 214 -13.10 -22.68 -12.72
CA PRO A 214 -12.99 -22.08 -14.04
C PRO A 214 -11.53 -21.79 -14.41
N TYR A 215 -10.60 -21.85 -13.43
CA TYR A 215 -9.21 -21.43 -13.58
C TYR A 215 -8.29 -22.60 -13.87
N SER A 216 -7.74 -22.62 -15.08
CA SER A 216 -6.84 -23.67 -15.55
C SER A 216 -5.46 -23.66 -14.89
N ASP A 217 -5.14 -22.64 -14.10
CA ASP A 217 -3.89 -22.47 -13.36
C ASP A 217 -4.02 -22.66 -11.85
N VAL A 218 -5.21 -23.01 -11.35
CA VAL A 218 -5.47 -23.32 -9.93
C VAL A 218 -5.65 -24.83 -9.78
N SER A 219 -5.05 -25.43 -8.75
CA SER A 219 -5.21 -26.86 -8.48
C SER A 219 -6.64 -27.21 -8.09
N SER A 220 -7.07 -28.46 -8.30
CA SER A 220 -8.40 -28.92 -7.85
C SER A 220 -8.55 -28.93 -6.32
N ALA A 221 -7.46 -28.94 -5.57
CA ALA A 221 -7.50 -28.87 -4.11
C ALA A 221 -7.83 -27.46 -3.61
N ASP A 222 -7.39 -26.43 -4.35
CA ASP A 222 -7.53 -25.02 -3.96
C ASP A 222 -8.75 -24.35 -4.60
N SER A 223 -9.34 -24.97 -5.62
CA SER A 223 -10.37 -24.32 -6.45
C SER A 223 -11.63 -23.93 -5.69
N SER A 224 -11.99 -24.64 -4.63
CA SER A 224 -13.17 -24.32 -3.82
C SER A 224 -12.96 -23.06 -2.96
N VAL A 225 -11.73 -22.79 -2.51
CA VAL A 225 -11.37 -21.53 -1.85
C VAL A 225 -11.32 -20.42 -2.88
N ILE A 226 -10.60 -20.62 -3.99
CA ILE A 226 -10.41 -19.56 -4.98
C ILE A 226 -11.73 -19.15 -5.63
N SER A 227 -12.62 -20.09 -5.98
CA SER A 227 -13.95 -19.76 -6.47
C SER A 227 -14.75 -18.93 -5.46
N LYS A 228 -14.64 -19.21 -4.15
CA LYS A 228 -15.27 -18.39 -3.11
C LYS A 228 -14.72 -16.96 -3.15
N LEU A 229 -13.41 -16.77 -3.27
CA LEU A 229 -12.77 -15.44 -3.27
C LEU A 229 -12.94 -14.64 -4.56
N SER A 230 -13.19 -15.31 -5.68
CA SER A 230 -13.17 -14.69 -7.01
C SER A 230 -14.54 -14.57 -7.68
N SER A 231 -15.54 -15.32 -7.21
CA SER A 231 -16.85 -15.42 -7.86
C SER A 231 -18.05 -15.40 -6.92
N ASP A 232 -17.83 -15.65 -5.63
CA ASP A 232 -18.85 -15.40 -4.62
C ASP A 232 -18.73 -13.95 -4.15
N PHE A 233 -19.84 -13.22 -4.15
CA PHE A 233 -19.88 -11.85 -3.65
C PHE A 233 -20.39 -11.78 -2.21
N HIS A 234 -20.78 -12.92 -1.65
CA HIS A 234 -21.35 -13.05 -0.33
C HIS A 234 -20.29 -13.58 0.65
N TYR A 235 -19.77 -12.68 1.48
CA TYR A 235 -18.79 -13.03 2.51
C TYR A 235 -19.42 -12.86 3.88
N ALA A 236 -19.27 -13.88 4.73
CA ALA A 236 -19.67 -13.75 6.12
C ALA A 236 -18.73 -12.74 6.77
N VAL A 237 -19.28 -11.62 7.25
CA VAL A 237 -18.53 -10.85 8.24
C VAL A 237 -18.43 -11.74 9.46
N PRO A 238 -17.25 -11.85 10.09
CA PRO A 238 -17.05 -12.66 11.27
C PRO A 238 -17.67 -11.99 12.51
N ASP A 239 -18.75 -11.22 12.35
CA ASP A 239 -19.55 -10.86 13.48
C ASP A 239 -20.27 -12.11 13.99
N SER A 240 -20.64 -12.06 15.26
CA SER A 240 -21.25 -13.17 15.98
C SER A 240 -22.61 -13.61 15.41
N PHE A 241 -23.11 -12.96 14.36
CA PHE A 241 -24.46 -13.11 13.85
C PHE A 241 -24.55 -13.94 12.56
N GLY A 242 -23.40 -14.25 11.93
CA GLY A 242 -23.37 -15.10 10.74
C GLY A 242 -24.04 -14.46 9.52
N GLU A 243 -24.17 -13.13 9.52
CA GLU A 243 -24.71 -12.40 8.40
C GLU A 243 -23.72 -12.42 7.23
N THR A 244 -24.26 -12.62 6.03
CA THR A 244 -23.45 -12.62 4.82
C THR A 244 -23.64 -11.29 4.11
N ILE A 245 -22.55 -10.53 3.94
CA ILE A 245 -22.57 -9.25 3.23
C ILE A 245 -22.35 -9.49 1.74
N ASP A 246 -23.24 -8.92 0.92
CA ASP A 246 -23.04 -8.80 -0.52
C ASP A 246 -22.09 -7.62 -0.82
N THR A 247 -20.85 -7.97 -1.11
CA THR A 247 -19.78 -7.05 -1.47
C THR A 247 -19.91 -6.55 -2.91
N GLY A 248 -20.67 -7.25 -3.76
CA GLY A 248 -20.81 -6.97 -5.19
C GLY A 248 -19.50 -6.99 -5.98
N SER A 249 -18.40 -7.52 -5.43
CA SER A 249 -17.07 -7.56 -6.06
C SER A 249 -16.22 -8.70 -5.51
N SER A 250 -15.34 -9.25 -6.35
CA SER A 250 -14.42 -10.30 -5.92
C SER A 250 -13.32 -9.72 -5.03
N LEU A 251 -12.91 -10.49 -4.03
CA LEU A 251 -11.78 -10.13 -3.16
C LEU A 251 -10.48 -10.13 -3.96
N PHE A 252 -10.28 -11.18 -4.77
CA PHE A 252 -9.15 -11.31 -5.68
C PHE A 252 -9.66 -11.34 -7.12
N GLN A 253 -9.28 -10.33 -7.89
CA GLN A 253 -9.64 -10.24 -9.32
C GLN A 253 -8.84 -11.27 -10.12
N PRO A 254 -9.48 -12.23 -10.80
CA PRO A 254 -8.78 -13.14 -11.70
C PRO A 254 -8.25 -12.39 -12.93
N ASP A 255 -7.14 -12.85 -13.52
CA ASP A 255 -6.56 -12.19 -14.69
C ASP A 255 -7.43 -12.36 -15.95
N SER A 256 -8.23 -13.41 -16.00
CA SER A 256 -9.23 -13.65 -17.05
C SER A 256 -10.34 -14.59 -16.57
N SER A 257 -11.31 -14.88 -17.45
CA SER A 257 -12.37 -15.86 -17.17
C SER A 257 -11.87 -17.30 -17.00
N SER A 258 -10.63 -17.63 -17.43
CA SER A 258 -10.07 -18.98 -17.35
C SER A 258 -8.69 -19.08 -16.68
N LYS A 259 -8.18 -17.95 -16.15
CA LYS A 259 -6.91 -17.85 -15.42
C LYS A 259 -7.07 -16.98 -14.19
N PHE A 260 -6.69 -17.50 -13.03
CA PHE A 260 -6.68 -16.74 -11.79
C PHE A 260 -5.46 -15.82 -11.70
N GLY A 261 -4.33 -16.21 -12.30
CA GLY A 261 -3.02 -15.60 -12.05
C GLY A 261 -2.32 -16.29 -10.89
N ALA A 262 -2.46 -17.61 -10.76
CA ALA A 262 -2.05 -18.35 -9.57
C ALA A 262 -0.56 -18.19 -9.23
N ASN A 263 0.28 -18.00 -10.25
CA ASN A 263 1.73 -17.83 -10.12
C ASN A 263 2.18 -16.38 -10.23
N ASP A 264 1.23 -15.45 -10.37
CA ASP A 264 1.55 -14.03 -10.50
C ASP A 264 2.08 -13.49 -9.16
N PRO A 265 2.96 -12.48 -9.20
CA PRO A 265 3.35 -11.77 -7.99
C PRO A 265 2.11 -11.15 -7.32
N ILE A 266 2.13 -11.11 -5.99
CA ILE A 266 1.15 -10.36 -5.21
C ILE A 266 1.77 -9.07 -4.68
N THR A 267 1.00 -7.99 -4.63
CA THR A 267 1.39 -6.69 -4.09
C THR A 267 0.57 -6.33 -2.85
N THR A 268 1.06 -5.41 -2.03
CA THR A 268 0.33 -4.90 -0.86
C THR A 268 -1.03 -4.30 -1.27
N GLN A 269 -1.08 -3.58 -2.39
CA GLN A 269 -2.32 -2.95 -2.89
C GLN A 269 -3.43 -3.96 -3.22
N GLN A 270 -3.07 -5.16 -3.69
CA GLN A 270 -4.06 -6.21 -3.97
C GLN A 270 -4.66 -6.76 -2.67
N ILE A 271 -3.86 -6.86 -1.60
CA ILE A 271 -4.35 -7.26 -0.28
C ILE A 271 -5.18 -6.15 0.36
N ASP A 272 -4.75 -4.89 0.26
CA ASP A 272 -5.51 -3.72 0.74
C ASP A 272 -6.91 -3.72 0.14
N TYR A 273 -7.00 -3.87 -1.18
CA TYR A 273 -8.27 -3.94 -1.90
C TYR A 273 -9.11 -5.12 -1.42
N ALA A 274 -8.52 -6.34 -1.37
CA ALA A 274 -9.23 -7.54 -0.93
C ALA A 274 -9.80 -7.36 0.48
N TYR A 275 -9.03 -6.79 1.41
CA TYR A 275 -9.50 -6.58 2.78
C TYR A 275 -10.63 -5.54 2.86
N MET A 276 -10.56 -4.44 2.11
CA MET A 276 -11.66 -3.46 2.07
C MET A 276 -12.96 -4.09 1.53
N VAL A 277 -12.86 -4.88 0.46
CA VAL A 277 -14.02 -5.61 -0.08
C VAL A 277 -14.55 -6.62 0.94
N TYR A 278 -13.66 -7.34 1.64
CA TYR A 278 -14.04 -8.27 2.72
C TYR A 278 -14.80 -7.57 3.85
N SER A 279 -14.36 -6.36 4.22
CA SER A 279 -15.06 -5.45 5.15
C SER A 279 -16.38 -4.89 4.60
N GLY A 280 -16.85 -5.35 3.44
CA GLY A 280 -18.10 -4.94 2.82
C GLY A 280 -18.04 -3.58 2.12
N ILE A 281 -16.86 -2.98 1.99
CA ILE A 281 -16.68 -1.69 1.32
C ILE A 281 -16.61 -1.92 -0.19
N LYS A 282 -17.55 -1.32 -0.92
CA LYS A 282 -17.61 -1.47 -2.38
C LYS A 282 -16.46 -0.72 -3.04
N PRO A 283 -15.93 -1.19 -4.19
CA PRO A 283 -14.87 -0.47 -4.91
C PRO A 283 -15.21 0.99 -5.23
N SER A 284 -16.49 1.27 -5.54
CA SER A 284 -17.00 2.63 -5.80
C SER A 284 -17.13 3.51 -4.55
N GLN A 285 -16.80 3.01 -3.37
CA GLN A 285 -16.78 3.75 -2.12
C GLN A 285 -15.36 3.92 -1.57
N MET A 286 -14.37 3.18 -2.09
CA MET A 286 -13.00 3.21 -1.58
C MET A 286 -12.37 4.60 -1.68
N GLN A 287 -12.76 5.43 -2.66
CA GLN A 287 -12.27 6.81 -2.73
C GLN A 287 -12.70 7.66 -1.52
N ASN A 288 -13.78 7.29 -0.82
CA ASN A 288 -14.24 8.00 0.37
C ASN A 288 -13.38 7.68 1.60
N LEU A 289 -12.58 6.61 1.55
CA LEU A 289 -11.67 6.24 2.63
C LEU A 289 -10.45 7.17 2.68
N PRO A 290 -9.83 7.37 3.85
CA PRO A 290 -8.61 8.16 3.96
C PRO A 290 -7.48 7.59 3.11
N GLY A 291 -7.07 8.30 2.05
CA GLY A 291 -6.03 7.84 1.13
C GLY A 291 -6.42 6.59 0.32
N GLY A 292 -7.72 6.32 0.14
CA GLY A 292 -8.19 5.13 -0.56
C GLY A 292 -8.02 3.84 0.25
N ALA A 293 -8.05 2.70 -0.43
CA ALA A 293 -7.84 1.39 0.22
C ALA A 293 -6.48 1.30 0.91
N THR A 294 -5.40 1.72 0.25
CA THR A 294 -4.05 1.67 0.81
C THR A 294 -3.85 2.62 1.98
N GLY A 295 -4.39 3.85 1.91
CA GLY A 295 -4.33 4.77 3.04
C GLY A 295 -5.05 4.22 4.27
N MET A 296 -6.23 3.63 4.07
CA MET A 296 -6.98 2.97 5.14
C MET A 296 -6.24 1.74 5.69
N ALA A 297 -5.69 0.89 4.83
CA ALA A 297 -4.91 -0.27 5.23
C ALA A 297 -3.67 0.09 6.06
N ASN A 298 -2.99 1.19 5.72
CA ASN A 298 -1.89 1.72 6.53
C ASN A 298 -2.39 2.24 7.89
N LEU A 299 -3.53 2.91 7.89
CA LEU A 299 -4.12 3.53 9.08
C LEU A 299 -4.55 2.49 10.12
N ILE A 300 -5.20 1.40 9.71
CA ILE A 300 -5.65 0.30 10.59
C ILE A 300 -4.55 -0.73 10.89
N GLY A 301 -3.34 -0.52 10.39
CA GLY A 301 -2.21 -1.40 10.63
C GLY A 301 -2.18 -2.70 9.81
N LEU A 302 -3.03 -2.88 8.78
CA LEU A 302 -2.94 -4.02 7.86
C LEU A 302 -1.55 -4.12 7.22
N ASN A 303 -0.97 -2.98 6.87
CA ASN A 303 0.35 -2.88 6.22
C ASN A 303 1.52 -2.71 7.20
N LYS A 304 1.29 -2.90 8.50
CA LYS A 304 2.33 -2.75 9.51
C LYS A 304 3.46 -3.76 9.28
N GLY A 305 4.66 -3.25 9.00
CA GLY A 305 5.84 -4.08 8.73
C GLY A 305 5.95 -4.62 7.31
N LEU A 306 5.06 -4.21 6.39
CA LEU A 306 5.10 -4.58 4.98
C LEU A 306 5.83 -3.49 4.15
N PRO A 307 6.37 -3.83 2.97
CA PRO A 307 6.87 -2.83 2.05
C PRO A 307 5.73 -1.92 1.57
N SER A 308 6.01 -0.61 1.44
CA SER A 308 5.04 0.40 0.99
C SER A 308 4.61 0.22 -0.47
N SER A 309 5.38 -0.54 -1.25
CA SER A 309 5.10 -0.87 -2.65
C SER A 309 5.90 -2.09 -3.09
N GLY A 310 5.45 -2.73 -4.18
CA GLY A 310 6.18 -3.81 -4.83
C GLY A 310 5.60 -5.19 -4.55
N VAL A 311 6.35 -6.22 -4.95
CA VAL A 311 5.96 -7.62 -4.79
C VAL A 311 6.26 -8.08 -3.37
N LEU A 312 5.30 -8.75 -2.74
CA LEU A 312 5.48 -9.33 -1.42
C LEU A 312 6.33 -10.60 -1.50
N SER A 313 7.23 -10.76 -0.53
CA SER A 313 7.92 -12.03 -0.27
C SER A 313 7.04 -12.98 0.55
N SER A 314 7.48 -14.23 0.72
CA SER A 314 6.80 -15.16 1.65
C SER A 314 6.83 -14.68 3.11
N ALA A 315 7.88 -13.95 3.52
CA ALA A 315 7.95 -13.39 4.88
C ALA A 315 6.96 -12.22 5.07
N ASP A 316 6.75 -11.44 4.01
CA ASP A 316 5.74 -10.38 4.00
C ASP A 316 4.33 -10.98 4.11
N LEU A 317 4.04 -12.09 3.43
CA LEU A 317 2.76 -12.79 3.60
C LEU A 317 2.53 -13.28 5.04
N GLN A 318 3.55 -13.84 5.69
CA GLN A 318 3.41 -14.24 7.11
C GLN A 318 3.13 -13.04 8.02
N THR A 319 3.71 -11.88 7.73
CA THR A 319 3.46 -10.64 8.46
C THR A 319 2.03 -10.14 8.19
N MET A 320 1.61 -10.15 6.93
CA MET A 320 0.27 -9.78 6.49
C MET A 320 -0.81 -10.67 7.13
N THR A 321 -0.61 -12.00 7.16
CA THR A 321 -1.52 -12.95 7.81
C THR A 321 -1.71 -12.64 9.30
N LYS A 322 -0.63 -12.32 10.02
CA LYS A 322 -0.73 -11.91 11.44
C LYS A 322 -1.50 -10.60 11.61
N ASN A 323 -1.31 -9.65 10.70
CA ASN A 323 -2.05 -8.38 10.73
C ASN A 323 -3.54 -8.63 10.46
N LEU A 324 -3.89 -9.48 9.48
CA LEU A 324 -5.27 -9.91 9.22
C LEU A 324 -5.92 -10.63 10.40
N GLU A 325 -5.21 -11.55 11.06
CA GLU A 325 -5.72 -12.24 12.26
C GLU A 325 -5.96 -11.26 13.41
N THR A 326 -5.10 -10.24 13.55
CA THR A 326 -5.26 -9.18 14.56
C THR A 326 -6.49 -8.34 14.26
N LEU A 327 -6.64 -7.91 13.00
CA LEU A 327 -7.82 -7.20 12.53
C LEU A 327 -9.08 -8.05 12.69
N GLN A 328 -9.06 -9.34 12.35
CA GLN A 328 -10.21 -10.22 12.52
C GLN A 328 -10.66 -10.32 13.99
N LYS A 329 -9.71 -10.28 14.93
CA LYS A 329 -10.00 -10.30 16.37
C LYS A 329 -10.53 -8.96 16.88
N GLY A 330 -10.20 -7.84 16.23
CA GLY A 330 -10.50 -6.49 16.70
C GLY A 330 -9.63 -6.02 17.88
N TYR A 331 -8.56 -6.75 18.24
CA TYR A 331 -7.66 -6.35 19.32
C TYR A 331 -6.26 -6.98 19.27
N THR A 332 -5.33 -6.37 19.99
CA THR A 332 -4.02 -6.91 20.34
C THR A 332 -3.91 -7.16 21.84
N ASP A 333 -3.48 -8.36 22.25
CA ASP A 333 -3.19 -8.67 23.66
C ASP A 333 -1.88 -7.99 24.10
N LEU A 334 -1.95 -7.15 25.14
CA LEU A 334 -0.82 -6.45 25.74
C LEU A 334 -0.29 -7.16 27.00
N GLY A 335 -0.90 -8.29 27.39
CA GLY A 335 -0.63 -9.04 28.60
C GLY A 335 -1.35 -8.50 29.83
N SER A 336 -1.34 -9.27 30.92
CA SER A 336 -1.96 -8.91 32.22
C SER A 336 -3.44 -8.55 32.14
N GLY A 337 -4.19 -9.15 31.20
CA GLY A 337 -5.60 -8.85 30.97
C GLY A 337 -5.85 -7.48 30.35
N LYS A 338 -4.82 -6.85 29.77
CA LYS A 338 -4.92 -5.59 29.03
C LYS A 338 -4.87 -5.86 27.53
N TYR A 339 -5.75 -5.22 26.78
CA TYR A 339 -5.91 -5.37 25.34
C TYR A 339 -5.91 -3.98 24.70
N GLN A 340 -5.29 -3.84 23.53
CA GLN A 340 -5.41 -2.66 22.67
C GLN A 340 -6.49 -2.92 21.64
N LEU A 341 -7.41 -1.98 21.45
CA LEU A 341 -8.45 -2.09 20.44
C LEU A 341 -7.83 -1.91 19.05
N VAL A 342 -8.38 -2.60 18.05
CA VAL A 342 -7.94 -2.50 16.66
C VAL A 342 -9.16 -2.30 15.78
N TYR A 343 -9.20 -1.17 15.07
CA TYR A 343 -10.36 -0.81 14.27
C TYR A 343 -10.56 -1.73 13.06
N CYS A 344 -11.75 -2.30 12.93
CA CYS A 344 -12.19 -3.10 11.79
C CYS A 344 -13.09 -2.25 10.88
N PRO A 345 -12.71 -2.01 9.61
CA PRO A 345 -13.55 -1.25 8.70
C PRO A 345 -14.90 -1.94 8.45
N THR A 346 -15.96 -1.14 8.36
CA THR A 346 -17.32 -1.57 8.01
C THR A 346 -17.85 -0.77 6.81
N PRO A 347 -18.94 -1.19 6.13
CA PRO A 347 -19.50 -0.45 5.00
C PRO A 347 -19.97 0.97 5.34
N GLU A 348 -20.37 1.21 6.60
CA GLU A 348 -20.86 2.49 7.12
C GLU A 348 -19.80 3.59 7.00
N ILE A 349 -18.52 3.26 7.18
CA ILE A 349 -17.42 4.23 7.10
C ILE A 349 -17.23 4.81 5.69
N ALA A 350 -17.63 4.06 4.65
CA ALA A 350 -17.47 4.46 3.27
C ALA A 350 -18.78 5.00 2.67
N SER A 351 -19.92 4.47 3.14
CA SER A 351 -21.27 4.88 2.72
C SER A 351 -21.81 6.10 3.47
N GLY A 352 -21.33 6.37 4.69
CA GLY A 352 -21.75 7.50 5.52
C GLY A 352 -21.40 8.87 4.94
N PHE A 353 -20.55 8.92 3.91
CA PHE A 353 -20.28 10.14 3.16
C PHE A 353 -21.55 10.59 2.40
N ASN A 354 -22.31 11.51 3.01
CA ASN A 354 -23.60 11.98 2.51
C ASN A 354 -23.52 13.29 1.69
N GLY A 355 -22.31 13.76 1.35
CA GLY A 355 -22.07 15.00 0.59
C GLY A 355 -22.32 16.30 1.37
N GLY A 356 -22.80 16.22 2.62
CA GLY A 356 -23.03 17.39 3.48
C GLY A 356 -21.76 18.00 4.07
N ILE A 357 -20.63 17.29 3.99
CA ILE A 357 -19.29 17.76 4.31
C ILE A 357 -18.35 17.47 3.13
N SER A 358 -17.23 18.19 3.05
CA SER A 358 -16.21 17.87 2.04
C SER A 358 -15.60 16.49 2.27
N GLN A 359 -15.26 15.78 1.20
CA GLN A 359 -14.64 14.46 1.27
C GLN A 359 -13.30 14.48 2.05
N SER A 360 -12.50 15.54 1.92
CA SER A 360 -11.26 15.69 2.68
C SER A 360 -11.49 15.84 4.18
N LYS A 361 -12.53 16.58 4.60
CA LYS A 361 -12.94 16.67 6.00
C LYS A 361 -13.40 15.31 6.52
N TRP A 362 -14.25 14.60 5.77
CA TRP A 362 -14.67 13.23 6.11
C TRP A 362 -13.48 12.29 6.31
N GLN A 363 -12.55 12.26 5.36
CA GLN A 363 -11.35 11.42 5.45
C GLN A 363 -10.46 11.80 6.63
N SER A 364 -10.32 13.09 6.93
CA SER A 364 -9.59 13.57 8.11
C SER A 364 -10.26 13.12 9.40
N ASP A 365 -11.59 13.20 9.46
CA ASP A 365 -12.39 12.83 10.62
C ASP A 365 -12.31 11.32 10.88
N VAL A 366 -12.53 10.52 9.84
CA VAL A 366 -12.35 9.06 9.89
C VAL A 366 -10.93 8.71 10.34
N SER A 367 -9.91 9.37 9.79
CA SER A 367 -8.52 9.12 10.20
C SER A 367 -8.26 9.36 11.67
N GLN A 368 -8.90 10.39 12.23
CA GLN A 368 -8.75 10.74 13.63
C GLN A 368 -9.46 9.72 14.52
N ILE A 369 -10.69 9.31 14.17
CA ILE A 369 -11.45 8.29 14.91
C ILE A 369 -10.70 6.97 14.97
N VAL A 370 -10.16 6.49 13.84
CA VAL A 370 -9.41 5.23 13.82
C VAL A 370 -8.19 5.30 14.76
N LYS A 371 -7.48 6.43 14.78
CA LYS A 371 -6.35 6.62 15.70
C LYS A 371 -6.77 6.63 17.17
N GLU A 372 -7.92 7.23 17.48
CA GLU A 372 -8.46 7.28 18.84
C GLU A 372 -8.94 5.90 19.29
N TYR A 373 -9.61 5.16 18.40
CA TYR A 373 -9.99 3.77 18.61
C TYR A 373 -8.76 2.90 18.87
N ASP A 374 -7.77 2.93 17.99
CA ASP A 374 -6.54 2.14 18.11
C ASP A 374 -5.68 2.55 19.31
N ALA A 375 -5.79 3.78 19.81
CA ALA A 375 -5.10 4.23 21.01
C ALA A 375 -5.79 3.77 22.31
N SER A 376 -7.01 3.26 22.22
CA SER A 376 -7.79 2.83 23.37
C SER A 376 -7.40 1.44 23.84
N THR A 377 -7.51 1.22 25.14
CA THR A 377 -7.16 -0.05 25.76
C THR A 377 -8.23 -0.53 26.72
N VAL A 378 -8.46 -1.83 26.76
CA VAL A 378 -9.41 -2.47 27.67
C VAL A 378 -8.64 -3.30 28.68
N THR A 379 -8.95 -3.14 29.95
CA THR A 379 -8.43 -3.97 31.03
C THR A 379 -9.57 -4.79 31.63
N VAL A 380 -9.41 -6.11 31.65
CA VAL A 380 -10.37 -7.06 32.22
C VAL A 380 -9.80 -7.62 33.51
N GLY A 381 -10.47 -7.40 34.64
CA GLY A 381 -10.02 -7.92 35.93
C GLY A 381 -11.10 -7.86 37.01
N ASN A 382 -11.17 -8.89 37.87
CA ASN A 382 -12.11 -8.98 38.99
C ASN A 382 -13.60 -8.78 38.61
N GLY A 383 -13.99 -9.20 37.40
CA GLY A 383 -15.35 -9.01 36.89
C GLY A 383 -15.68 -7.57 36.47
N VAL A 384 -14.67 -6.69 36.40
CA VAL A 384 -14.81 -5.32 35.90
C VAL A 384 -14.05 -5.19 34.59
N VAL A 385 -14.69 -4.53 33.62
CA VAL A 385 -14.06 -4.09 32.38
C VAL A 385 -13.82 -2.59 32.47
N ILE A 386 -12.58 -2.17 32.29
CA ILE A 386 -12.19 -0.77 32.27
C ILE A 386 -11.64 -0.44 30.89
N THR A 387 -12.29 0.46 30.16
CA THR A 387 -11.77 1.01 28.92
C THR A 387 -11.08 2.34 29.20
N SER A 388 -9.81 2.43 28.83
CA SER A 388 -9.05 3.66 28.76
C SER A 388 -9.14 4.18 27.33
N ILE A 389 -9.66 5.41 27.18
CA ILE A 389 -9.70 6.13 25.90
C ILE A 389 -8.82 7.39 25.99
N PRO A 390 -8.21 7.83 24.89
CA PRO A 390 -7.55 9.14 24.85
C PRO A 390 -8.54 10.23 25.23
N GLY A 391 -8.11 11.20 26.03
CA GLY A 391 -8.96 12.35 26.31
C GLY A 391 -9.02 13.30 25.11
N LEU A 392 -10.22 13.72 24.75
CA LEU A 392 -10.48 14.40 23.49
C LEU A 392 -10.88 15.85 23.71
N ASN A 393 -10.05 16.76 23.20
CA ASN A 393 -10.26 18.19 23.38
C ASN A 393 -11.39 18.72 22.49
N ASP A 394 -12.56 19.00 23.08
CA ASP A 394 -13.72 19.53 22.35
C ASP A 394 -13.52 20.96 21.79
N ALA A 395 -12.41 21.66 22.10
CA ALA A 395 -12.18 23.06 21.72
C ALA A 395 -12.07 23.33 20.19
N GLY A 396 -11.96 22.29 19.36
CA GLY A 396 -11.92 22.40 17.90
C GLY A 396 -13.24 22.05 17.19
N TYR A 397 -14.26 21.60 17.92
CA TYR A 397 -15.42 20.93 17.34
C TYR A 397 -16.64 21.85 17.36
N ASN A 398 -17.20 22.13 16.19
CA ASN A 398 -18.44 22.90 16.12
C ASN A 398 -19.63 21.95 16.41
N THR A 399 -20.72 22.47 16.97
CA THR A 399 -21.95 21.70 17.26
C THR A 399 -22.66 21.15 16.01
N THR A 400 -22.14 21.41 14.83
CA THR A 400 -22.66 21.01 13.52
C THR A 400 -21.87 19.85 12.89
N SER A 401 -20.62 19.60 13.34
CA SER A 401 -19.70 18.59 12.83
C SER A 401 -18.53 18.31 13.80
N GLY A 402 -18.50 17.12 14.40
CA GLY A 402 -17.35 16.65 15.19
C GLY A 402 -17.36 15.16 15.48
N ASN A 403 -16.18 14.62 15.80
CA ASN A 403 -15.99 13.20 16.15
C ASN A 403 -16.04 13.06 17.67
N PHE A 404 -16.73 12.04 18.17
CA PHE A 404 -16.90 11.84 19.59
C PHE A 404 -16.88 10.35 19.96
N PRO A 405 -16.36 10.01 21.14
CA PRO A 405 -16.61 8.77 21.82
C PRO A 405 -17.90 8.98 22.61
N VAL A 406 -18.85 8.09 22.40
CA VAL A 406 -20.07 7.99 23.17
C VAL A 406 -20.12 6.58 23.73
N ILE A 407 -20.43 6.43 25.01
CA ILE A 407 -20.73 5.11 25.55
C ILE A 407 -22.19 4.84 25.29
N ASP A 408 -22.53 4.31 24.12
CA ASP A 408 -23.93 3.97 23.92
C ASP A 408 -24.34 2.84 24.87
N GLY A 409 -25.44 3.11 25.57
CA GLY A 409 -26.34 2.11 26.09
C GLY A 409 -27.08 1.40 24.96
N ASN A 410 -26.35 0.86 23.98
CA ASN A 410 -26.80 0.07 22.83
C ASN A 410 -28.27 0.32 22.46
N GLY A 411 -28.63 1.47 21.87
CA GLY A 411 -29.88 1.78 21.15
C GLY A 411 -31.24 1.33 21.73
N GLY A 412 -31.31 0.77 22.94
CA GLY A 412 -32.43 -0.08 23.39
C GLY A 412 -32.14 -1.02 24.56
N ALA A 413 -30.87 -1.39 24.83
CA ALA A 413 -30.51 -2.13 26.04
C ALA A 413 -30.07 -1.14 27.13
N SER A 414 -30.90 -0.95 28.16
CA SER A 414 -30.64 -0.06 29.28
C SER A 414 -29.35 -0.44 30.03
N ILE A 415 -28.21 0.09 29.59
CA ILE A 415 -26.95 0.00 30.35
C ILE A 415 -27.05 1.03 31.48
N THR A 416 -27.60 0.59 32.62
CA THR A 416 -28.09 1.49 33.68
C THR A 416 -27.03 2.17 34.55
N SER A 417 -25.73 1.99 34.28
CA SER A 417 -24.68 2.72 35.00
C SER A 417 -23.31 2.59 34.34
N SER A 418 -23.01 3.46 33.37
CA SER A 418 -21.62 3.70 33.00
C SER A 418 -21.01 4.71 33.97
N GLU A 419 -19.89 4.32 34.58
CA GLU A 419 -19.08 5.23 35.39
C GLU A 419 -17.86 5.66 34.60
N TYR A 420 -17.49 6.94 34.71
CA TYR A 420 -16.29 7.48 34.09
C TYR A 420 -15.38 8.13 35.14
N SER A 421 -14.10 8.25 34.80
CA SER A 421 -13.10 8.93 35.60
C SER A 421 -12.20 9.80 34.72
N LEU A 422 -12.06 11.07 35.15
CA LEU A 422 -11.21 12.07 34.49
C LEU A 422 -9.85 12.25 35.20
N ASP A 423 -9.58 11.51 36.27
CA ASP A 423 -8.40 11.69 37.14
C ASP A 423 -7.56 10.42 37.32
N GLY A 424 -7.65 9.51 36.36
CA GLY A 424 -6.93 8.23 36.36
C GLY A 424 -7.50 7.21 37.34
N GLY A 425 -8.82 7.23 37.56
CA GLY A 425 -9.53 6.25 38.37
C GLY A 425 -9.59 6.56 39.86
N LYS A 426 -9.21 7.77 40.30
CA LYS A 426 -9.28 8.16 41.72
C LYS A 426 -10.71 8.51 42.11
N LEU A 427 -11.43 9.20 41.24
CA LEU A 427 -12.85 9.51 41.38
C LEU A 427 -13.63 8.94 40.20
N TRP A 428 -14.74 8.28 40.50
CA TRP A 428 -15.67 7.73 39.53
C TRP A 428 -17.01 8.47 39.62
N GLN A 429 -17.54 8.88 38.48
CA GLN A 429 -18.79 9.59 38.35
C GLN A 429 -19.74 8.76 37.49
N THR A 430 -21.00 8.66 37.90
CA THR A 430 -22.04 7.99 37.10
C THR A 430 -22.55 8.98 36.05
N ALA A 431 -22.55 8.57 34.78
CA ALA A 431 -23.20 9.34 33.73
C ALA A 431 -24.72 9.38 33.95
N GLN A 432 -25.34 10.53 33.69
CA GLN A 432 -26.77 10.77 33.86
C GLN A 432 -27.59 10.54 32.58
N SER A 433 -26.95 10.52 31.40
CA SER A 433 -27.64 10.30 30.13
C SER A 433 -27.82 8.80 29.82
N ALA A 434 -28.77 8.50 28.93
CA ALA A 434 -28.94 7.17 28.36
C ALA A 434 -27.73 6.72 27.50
N TYR A 435 -26.87 7.65 27.10
CA TYR A 435 -25.69 7.45 26.25
C TYR A 435 -24.37 7.50 27.05
N GLY A 436 -24.44 7.32 28.37
CA GLY A 436 -23.26 7.25 29.22
C GLY A 436 -22.36 8.49 29.18
N TYR A 437 -21.05 8.27 29.28
CA TYR A 437 -20.04 9.33 29.12
C TYR A 437 -20.13 9.92 27.70
N SER A 438 -20.10 11.25 27.63
CA SER A 438 -20.05 11.99 26.38
C SER A 438 -19.13 13.18 26.54
N SER A 439 -18.11 13.30 25.68
CA SER A 439 -17.21 14.47 25.71
C SER A 439 -17.97 15.78 25.43
N LEU A 440 -19.08 15.71 24.71
CA LEU A 440 -19.91 16.88 24.39
C LEU A 440 -20.78 17.40 25.52
N ASP A 441 -21.11 16.56 26.48
CA ASP A 441 -22.10 16.90 27.51
C ASP A 441 -21.41 17.06 28.87
N PRO A 442 -21.30 18.31 29.38
CA PRO A 442 -20.71 18.56 30.70
C PRO A 442 -21.41 17.82 31.84
N ALA A 443 -22.69 17.44 31.70
CA ALA A 443 -23.38 16.63 32.69
C ALA A 443 -22.91 15.17 32.70
N ASN A 444 -22.22 14.74 31.64
CA ASN A 444 -21.76 13.37 31.39
C ASN A 444 -20.25 13.28 31.15
N GLY A 445 -19.48 14.19 31.75
CA GLY A 445 -18.02 14.15 31.78
C GLY A 445 -17.34 14.99 30.70
N GLY A 446 -18.11 15.65 29.84
CA GLY A 446 -17.58 16.59 28.86
C GLY A 446 -16.86 17.77 29.50
N THR A 447 -15.71 18.15 28.95
CA THR A 447 -14.91 19.26 29.48
C THR A 447 -14.06 19.90 28.38
N SER A 448 -13.99 21.24 28.40
CA SER A 448 -13.15 22.00 27.47
C SER A 448 -11.65 21.81 27.66
N ASN A 449 -11.24 21.20 28.78
CA ASN A 449 -9.85 20.82 29.05
C ASN A 449 -9.83 19.36 29.54
N PRO A 450 -9.95 18.39 28.61
CA PRO A 450 -9.98 17.00 28.98
C PRO A 450 -8.60 16.54 29.46
N PRO A 451 -8.56 15.55 30.38
CA PRO A 451 -7.31 14.88 30.73
C PRO A 451 -6.69 14.21 29.49
N SER A 452 -5.46 13.70 29.60
CA SER A 452 -4.87 12.92 28.50
C SER A 452 -5.55 11.55 28.30
N GLU A 453 -6.28 11.08 29.31
CA GLU A 453 -6.92 9.76 29.36
C GLU A 453 -8.23 9.87 30.14
N VAL A 454 -9.27 9.20 29.64
CA VAL A 454 -10.54 9.02 30.32
C VAL A 454 -10.73 7.52 30.55
N LEU A 455 -11.05 7.15 31.79
CA LEU A 455 -11.36 5.76 32.13
C LEU A 455 -12.86 5.56 32.21
N LEU A 456 -13.32 4.48 31.61
CA LEU A 456 -14.71 4.07 31.54
C LEU A 456 -14.83 2.72 32.19
N ARG A 457 -15.80 2.52 33.08
CA ARG A 457 -16.07 1.20 33.67
C ARG A 457 -17.54 0.87 33.68
N ASN A 458 -17.83 -0.41 33.51
CA ASN A 458 -19.16 -0.98 33.68
C ASN A 458 -19.06 -2.37 34.29
N SER A 459 -19.92 -2.65 35.27
CA SER A 459 -20.06 -3.96 35.92
C SER A 459 -20.57 -5.08 35.00
N GLN A 460 -21.17 -4.76 33.85
CA GLN A 460 -21.75 -5.74 32.91
C GLN A 460 -21.00 -5.83 31.57
N GLY A 461 -19.85 -5.13 31.43
CA GLY A 461 -19.11 -5.00 30.17
C GLY A 461 -19.19 -3.57 29.63
N SER A 462 -18.11 -3.08 29.02
CA SER A 462 -18.07 -1.71 28.49
C SER A 462 -18.42 -1.72 27.01
N SER A 463 -19.39 -0.91 26.61
CA SER A 463 -19.55 -0.54 25.19
C SER A 463 -18.84 0.78 24.96
N VAL A 464 -18.07 0.91 23.89
CA VAL A 464 -17.57 2.22 23.43
C VAL A 464 -17.95 2.38 21.98
N GLU A 465 -18.68 3.45 21.69
CA GLU A 465 -18.96 3.86 20.32
C GLU A 465 -18.12 5.07 19.97
N TYR A 466 -17.54 5.04 18.79
CA TYR A 466 -16.92 6.19 18.16
C TYR A 466 -17.80 6.58 17.01
N GLY A 467 -18.21 7.83 16.99
CA GLY A 467 -19.12 8.35 16.00
C GLY A 467 -18.88 9.81 15.71
N TYR A 468 -19.79 10.36 14.93
CA TYR A 468 -19.77 11.75 14.55
C TYR A 468 -21.18 12.31 14.59
N LEU A 469 -21.31 13.53 15.12
CA LEU A 469 -22.57 14.26 15.13
C LEU A 469 -22.62 15.19 13.91
N PHE A 470 -23.59 14.99 13.04
CA PHE A 470 -23.84 15.85 11.89
C PHE A 470 -25.26 16.39 11.89
N ASN A 471 -25.42 17.72 11.88
CA ASN A 471 -26.74 18.35 11.84
C ASN A 471 -27.73 17.79 12.90
N GLY A 472 -27.22 17.43 14.07
CA GLY A 472 -28.01 16.85 15.17
C GLY A 472 -28.28 15.35 15.08
N SER A 473 -27.80 14.67 14.04
CA SER A 473 -27.89 13.21 13.90
C SER A 473 -26.55 12.55 14.24
N TRP A 474 -26.60 11.52 15.08
CA TRP A 474 -25.44 10.70 15.42
C TRP A 474 -25.19 9.62 14.36
N TYR A 475 -23.93 9.43 14.00
CA TYR A 475 -23.47 8.39 13.10
C TYR A 475 -22.36 7.60 13.78
N THR A 476 -22.63 6.34 14.13
CA THR A 476 -21.63 5.42 14.68
C THR A 476 -20.72 4.90 13.58
N PHE A 477 -19.40 4.93 13.80
CA PHE A 477 -18.36 4.42 12.90
C PHE A 477 -17.69 3.15 13.39
N ALA A 478 -17.54 3.08 14.70
CA ALA A 478 -17.00 1.94 15.42
C ALA A 478 -17.89 1.77 16.64
N SER A 479 -18.35 0.57 16.90
CA SER A 479 -18.86 0.20 18.20
C SER A 479 -18.10 -1.04 18.64
N GLU A 480 -17.86 -1.12 19.93
CA GLU A 480 -17.27 -2.30 20.52
C GLU A 480 -18.02 -2.62 21.79
N ILE A 481 -18.38 -3.89 21.94
CA ILE A 481 -18.86 -4.42 23.21
C ILE A 481 -17.78 -5.33 23.79
N ALA A 482 -17.07 -4.83 24.80
CA ALA A 482 -16.11 -5.59 25.57
C ALA A 482 -16.80 -6.27 26.75
N THR A 483 -16.92 -7.61 26.69
CA THR A 483 -17.41 -8.41 27.81
C THR A 483 -16.29 -9.27 28.40
N GLY A 484 -16.20 -9.28 29.73
CA GLY A 484 -15.35 -10.21 30.45
C GLY A 484 -15.95 -11.61 30.41
N THR A 485 -15.21 -12.60 29.91
CA THR A 485 -15.61 -14.00 30.03
C THR A 485 -15.37 -14.51 31.45
N ALA A 486 -16.10 -15.56 31.86
CA ALA A 486 -15.91 -16.20 33.17
C ALA A 486 -14.48 -16.73 33.41
N THR A 487 -13.70 -16.93 32.34
CA THR A 487 -12.30 -17.37 32.37
C THR A 487 -11.29 -16.23 32.28
N GLY A 488 -11.73 -14.95 32.27
CA GLY A 488 -10.85 -13.78 32.24
C GLY A 488 -10.35 -13.37 30.85
N GLY A 489 -10.85 -13.99 29.78
CA GLY A 489 -10.63 -13.54 28.40
C GLY A 489 -11.57 -12.41 27.99
N LEU A 490 -11.15 -11.60 27.01
CA LEU A 490 -11.96 -10.56 26.39
C LEU A 490 -12.73 -11.13 25.19
N LEU A 491 -14.04 -10.91 25.16
CA LEU A 491 -14.84 -11.05 23.94
C LEU A 491 -15.15 -9.63 23.44
N ILE A 492 -14.69 -9.33 22.23
CA ILE A 492 -15.06 -8.13 21.48
C ILE A 492 -16.12 -8.54 20.47
N GLN A 493 -17.25 -7.84 20.49
CA GLN A 493 -18.31 -7.94 19.49
C GLN A 493 -18.47 -6.62 18.76
#